data_AF-A0A922YSV3-F1
#
_entry.id   AF-A0A922YSV3-F1
#
_cell.length_a   1.000
_cell.length_b   1.000
_cell.length_c   1.000
_cell.angle_alpha   90.00
_cell.angle_beta   90.00
_cell.angle_gamma   90.00
#
_symmetry.space_group_name_H-M   'P 1'
#
loop_
_entity.id
_entity.type
_entity.pdbx_description
1 polymer ?
#
loop_
_entity_poly.entity_id
_entity_poly.type
_entity_poly.pdbx_seq_one_letter_code
_entity_poly.pdbx_strand_id
1 'polypeptide(L)' 'MNVSPRLPYLPTGTVYSTLLNFRREHALWAARMVEPPYKAPPKAPALYVKTANTFTP' A
#
# COMPACT_ATOMS: atom_id res chain seq x y z
N MET A 1 -29.00 -4.14 28.09
CA MET A 1 -27.66 -3.86 27.52
C MET A 1 -27.88 -3.30 26.12
N ASN A 2 -27.65 -2.00 25.92
CA ASN A 2 -27.89 -1.34 24.64
C ASN A 2 -26.55 -1.24 23.89
N VAL A 3 -26.36 -2.04 22.85
CA VAL A 3 -25.16 -1.98 22.00
C VAL A 3 -25.48 -0.98 20.87
N SER A 4 -25.00 0.26 21.00
CA SER A 4 -25.06 1.20 19.88
C SER A 4 -24.32 0.60 18.68
N PRO A 5 -24.92 0.54 17.48
CA PRO A 5 -24.23 0.02 16.32
C PRO A 5 -23.03 0.91 15.99
N ARG A 6 -21.82 0.35 16.06
CA ARG A 6 -20.63 1.04 15.58
C ARG A 6 -20.65 1.00 14.05
N LEU A 7 -20.82 2.17 13.44
CA LEU A 7 -20.61 2.31 12.00
C LEU A 7 -19.14 1.99 11.68
N PRO A 8 -18.86 1.27 10.59
CA PRO A 8 -17.48 1.04 10.18
C PRO A 8 -16.78 2.35 9.81
N TYR A 9 -15.49 2.43 10.14
CA TYR A 9 -14.70 3.60 9.83
C TYR A 9 -14.44 3.71 8.33
N LEU A 10 -14.72 4.88 7.76
CA LEU A 10 -14.28 5.27 6.42
C LEU A 10 -13.35 6.48 6.51
N PRO A 11 -12.18 6.45 5.85
CA PRO A 11 -11.29 7.60 5.84
C PRO A 11 -11.89 8.76 5.03
N THR A 12 -11.72 9.97 5.56
CA THR A 12 -12.17 11.22 4.92
C THR A 12 -11.07 11.95 4.15
N GLY A 13 -9.81 11.57 4.34
CA GLY A 13 -8.63 12.16 3.69
C GLY A 13 -8.03 11.28 2.58
N THR A 14 -7.03 11.81 1.88
CA THR A 14 -6.25 11.04 0.90
C THR A 14 -5.40 9.99 1.60
N VAL A 15 -5.57 8.74 1.20
CA VAL A 15 -4.80 7.63 1.75
C VAL A 15 -3.61 7.35 0.85
N TYR A 16 -2.43 7.60 1.39
CA TYR A 16 -1.14 7.22 0.79
C TYR A 16 -0.65 5.91 1.40
N SER A 17 0.07 5.14 0.61
CA SER A 17 0.72 3.92 1.06
C SER A 17 1.97 3.64 0.24
N THR A 18 2.78 2.68 0.68
CA THR A 18 4.09 2.35 0.13
C THR A 18 4.12 0.92 -0.37
N LEU A 19 4.56 0.70 -1.60
CA LEU A 19 4.87 -0.63 -2.13
C LEU A 19 6.28 -1.07 -1.71
N LEU A 20 6.53 -2.38 -1.71
CA LEU A 20 7.85 -2.99 -1.47
C LEU A 20 8.48 -2.60 -0.11
N ASN A 21 7.66 -2.25 0.89
CA ASN A 21 8.12 -1.86 2.22
C ASN A 21 8.28 -3.04 3.19
N PHE A 22 7.93 -4.26 2.76
CA PHE A 22 8.15 -5.48 3.54
C PHE A 22 9.42 -6.21 3.10
N ARG A 23 10.35 -6.48 4.03
CA ARG A 23 11.68 -7.04 3.70
C ARG A 23 11.60 -8.35 2.91
N ARG A 24 10.68 -9.25 3.24
CA ARG A 24 10.53 -10.52 2.54
C ARG A 24 10.00 -10.31 1.12
N GLU A 25 9.03 -9.41 0.94
CA GLU A 25 8.54 -9.04 -0.40
C GLU A 25 9.67 -8.43 -1.23
N HIS A 26 10.41 -7.49 -0.67
CA HIS A 26 11.55 -6.87 -1.33
C HIS A 26 12.61 -7.91 -1.77
N ALA A 27 12.93 -8.88 -0.92
CA ALA A 27 13.88 -9.95 -1.23
C ALA A 27 13.39 -10.85 -2.37
N LEU A 28 12.11 -11.20 -2.40
CA LEU A 28 11.50 -12.01 -3.47
C LEU A 28 11.56 -11.31 -4.84
N TRP A 29 11.57 -9.98 -4.84
CA TRP A 29 11.61 -9.17 -6.07
C TRP A 29 13.02 -8.74 -6.49
N ALA A 30 14.04 -8.91 -5.65
CA ALA A 30 15.39 -8.38 -5.86
C ALA A 30 15.98 -8.69 -7.25
N ALA A 31 15.87 -9.95 -7.71
CA ALA A 31 16.38 -10.35 -9.03
C ALA A 31 15.69 -9.63 -10.19
N ARG A 32 14.39 -9.32 -10.07
CA ARG A 32 13.63 -8.61 -11.10
C ARG A 32 13.90 -7.11 -11.11
N MET A 33 14.37 -6.54 -10.00
CA MET A 33 14.61 -5.10 -9.91
C MET A 33 15.74 -4.61 -10.82
N VAL A 34 16.68 -5.48 -11.20
CA VAL A 34 17.80 -5.14 -12.11
C VAL A 34 17.49 -5.39 -13.59
N GLU A 35 16.41 -6.11 -13.89
CA GLU A 35 15.95 -6.35 -15.25
C GLU A 35 15.22 -5.13 -15.84
N PRO A 36 15.22 -4.91 -17.17
CA PRO A 36 14.34 -3.94 -17.79
C PRO A 36 12.86 -4.23 -17.45
N PRO A 37 12.04 -3.20 -17.16
CA PRO A 37 12.31 -1.76 -17.27
C PRO A 37 12.98 -1.11 -16.03
N TYR A 38 13.17 -1.84 -14.92
CA TYR A 38 13.49 -1.28 -13.61
C TYR A 38 14.97 -0.92 -13.43
N LYS A 39 15.89 -1.77 -13.92
CA LYS A 39 17.36 -1.55 -13.98
C LYS A 39 18.09 -1.40 -12.63
N ALA A 40 17.41 -1.10 -11.52
CA ALA A 40 17.93 -1.09 -10.16
C ALA A 40 16.79 -1.13 -9.11
N PRO A 41 17.10 -1.52 -7.85
CA PRO A 41 16.15 -1.40 -6.73
C PRO A 41 15.68 0.05 -6.49
N PRO A 42 14.46 0.24 -5.93
CA PRO A 42 13.98 1.58 -5.56
C PRO A 42 14.92 2.28 -4.56
N LYS A 43 15.34 3.50 -4.89
CA LYS A 43 16.18 4.34 -4.01
C LYS A 43 15.36 5.10 -2.96
N ALA A 44 14.05 5.20 -3.16
CA ALA A 44 13.09 5.88 -2.32
C ALA A 44 11.80 5.06 -2.24
N PRO A 45 10.90 5.34 -1.27
CA PRO A 45 9.63 4.64 -1.17
C PRO A 45 8.79 4.78 -2.45
N ALA A 46 8.32 3.65 -2.97
CA ALA A 46 7.37 3.64 -4.08
C ALA A 46 5.96 3.92 -3.53
N LEU A 47 5.45 5.14 -3.73
CA LEU A 47 4.15 5.56 -3.21
C LEU A 47 3.00 5.21 -4.15
N TYR A 48 1.85 4.88 -3.58
CA TYR A 48 0.57 4.83 -4.29
C TYR A 48 -0.53 5.53 -3.48
N VAL A 49 -1.55 5.98 -4.19
CA VAL A 49 -2.76 6.57 -3.60
C VAL A 49 -3.89 5.55 -3.68
N LYS A 50 -4.57 5.32 -2.56
CA LYS A 50 -5.79 4.53 -2.51
C LYS A 50 -7.00 5.46 -2.70
N THR A 51 -7.66 5.34 -3.84
CA THR A 51 -8.81 6.20 -4.21
C THR A 51 -10.04 5.88 -3.39
N ALA A 52 -10.93 6.86 -3.22
CA ALA A 52 -12.11 6.77 -2.34
C ALA A 52 -13.07 5.61 -2.68
N ASN A 53 -13.17 5.22 -3.95
CA ASN A 53 -14.04 4.13 -4.39
C ASN A 53 -13.54 2.72 -4.01
N THR A 54 -12.43 2.60 -3.29
CA THR A 54 -11.82 1.31 -2.91
C THR A 54 -11.96 0.99 -1.42
N PHE A 55 -12.70 1.81 -0.66
CA PHE A 55 -13.04 1.55 0.73
C PHE A 55 -14.39 0.84 0.81
N THR A 56 -14.44 -0.22 1.61
CA THR A 56 -15.66 -0.94 1.95
C THR A 56 -15.84 -0.81 3.46
N PRO A 57 -17.03 -0.42 3.95
CA PRO A 57 -17.37 -0.50 5.36
C PRO A 57 -17.26 -1.93 5.90
#